data_AF-A0A023F708-F1
#
_entry.id   AF-A0A023F708-F1
#
_cell.length_a   1.000
_cell.length_b   1.000
_cell.length_c   1.000
_cell.angle_alpha   90.00
_cell.angle_beta   90.00
_cell.angle_gamma   90.00
#
_symmetry.space_group_name_H-M   'P 1'
#
loop_
_entity.id
_entity.type
_entity.pdbx_description
1 polymer ?
#
loop_
_entity_poly.entity_id
_entity_poly.type
_entity_poly.pdbx_seq_one_letter_code
_entity_poly.pdbx_strand_id
1 'polypeptide(L)'
;RRDEAKAAEEEKERIRKIELAEKEARTNLLRSRARSRYDGHADDEIKEDDNTTKRIHVNFFEELEKEQAHSNKGNKDYEKEKKEEKEKYEKQIGYLTYLGQDTVEATGKVSWFNKLPERFVSTDNSEVAVEKKSFLDPLNKINYYIKKKGESTPSKQGVTSTSKKKDKEKKSRKKRKLSPNLEKDRPKFNLEELRAKRLKRECQEKVRAEKILAKLRGEHVEDSLLKVPEIKQKYNSQFNPHLAKQNFT
;
A
#
# COMPACT_ATOMS: atom_id res chain seq x y z
N ARG A 1 -12.11 -14.75 4.51
CA ARG A 1 -12.30 -14.69 3.04
C ARG A 1 -11.31 -15.50 2.21
N ARG A 2 -9.97 -15.39 2.37
CA ARG A 2 -9.06 -16.38 1.74
C ARG A 2 -9.21 -17.77 2.37
N ASP A 3 -9.42 -17.81 3.68
CA ASP A 3 -9.56 -19.07 4.41
C ASP A 3 -10.90 -19.78 4.13
N GLU A 4 -11.98 -19.02 3.87
CA GLU A 4 -13.29 -19.57 3.49
C GLU A 4 -13.33 -20.06 2.05
N ALA A 5 -12.67 -19.35 1.13
CA ALA A 5 -12.55 -19.79 -0.26
C ALA A 5 -11.71 -21.07 -0.36
N LYS A 6 -10.62 -21.14 0.40
CA LYS A 6 -9.80 -22.36 0.51
C LYS A 6 -10.58 -23.52 1.13
N ALA A 7 -11.37 -23.26 2.18
CA ALA A 7 -12.24 -24.28 2.76
C ALA A 7 -13.31 -24.79 1.77
N ALA A 8 -13.91 -23.89 0.98
CA ALA A 8 -14.89 -24.27 -0.04
C ALA A 8 -14.28 -25.03 -1.22
N GLU A 9 -13.03 -24.75 -1.58
CA GLU A 9 -12.30 -25.52 -2.60
C GLU A 9 -11.90 -26.90 -2.07
N GLU A 10 -11.39 -26.98 -0.84
CA GLU A 10 -11.05 -28.26 -0.20
C GLU A 10 -12.29 -29.17 -0.02
N GLU A 11 -13.46 -28.60 0.31
CA GLU A 11 -14.71 -29.36 0.40
C GLU A 11 -15.17 -29.86 -0.98
N LYS A 12 -15.04 -29.07 -2.04
CA LYS A 12 -15.33 -29.50 -3.41
C LYS A 12 -14.38 -30.61 -3.88
N GLU A 13 -13.10 -30.53 -3.54
CA GLU A 13 -12.14 -31.59 -3.87
C GLU A 13 -12.45 -32.89 -3.11
N ARG A 14 -12.86 -32.79 -1.85
CA ARG A 14 -13.33 -33.94 -1.06
C ARG A 14 -14.56 -34.59 -1.70
N ILE A 15 -15.56 -33.80 -2.06
CA ILE A 15 -16.77 -34.29 -2.75
C ILE A 15 -16.40 -34.95 -4.08
N ARG A 16 -15.56 -34.29 -4.90
CA ARG A 16 -15.10 -34.84 -6.18
C ARG A 16 -14.40 -36.19 -6.01
N LYS A 17 -13.58 -36.35 -4.97
CA LYS A 17 -12.90 -37.61 -4.67
C LYS A 17 -13.87 -38.70 -4.22
N ILE A 18 -14.87 -38.35 -3.42
CA ILE A 18 -15.94 -39.27 -3.00
C ILE A 18 -16.75 -39.73 -4.22
N GLU A 19 -17.17 -38.80 -5.08
CA GLU A 19 -17.91 -39.12 -6.31
C GLU A 19 -17.10 -40.01 -7.26
N LEU A 20 -15.80 -39.77 -7.39
CA LEU A 20 -14.91 -40.58 -8.21
C LEU A 20 -14.76 -42.00 -7.64
N ALA A 21 -14.55 -42.11 -6.33
CA ALA A 21 -14.50 -43.40 -5.65
C ALA A 21 -15.83 -44.17 -5.75
N GLU A 22 -16.98 -43.49 -5.68
CA GLU A 22 -18.29 -44.11 -5.85
C GLU A 22 -18.52 -44.59 -7.31
N LYS A 23 -18.12 -43.78 -8.30
CA LYS A 23 -18.14 -44.17 -9.72
C LYS A 23 -17.26 -45.40 -9.98
N GLU A 24 -16.05 -45.43 -9.42
CA GLU A 24 -15.13 -46.55 -9.53
C GLU A 24 -15.67 -47.79 -8.82
N ALA A 25 -16.19 -47.66 -7.60
CA ALA A 25 -16.80 -48.77 -6.87
C ALA A 25 -18.01 -49.35 -7.63
N ARG A 26 -18.87 -48.50 -8.19
CA ARG A 26 -20.01 -48.92 -9.01
C ARG A 26 -19.56 -49.63 -10.28
N THR A 27 -18.57 -49.10 -10.98
CA THR A 27 -18.05 -49.75 -12.20
C THR A 27 -17.35 -51.06 -11.89
N ASN A 28 -16.60 -51.15 -10.80
CA ASN A 28 -16.00 -52.40 -10.32
C ASN A 28 -17.05 -53.44 -9.93
N LEU A 29 -18.13 -53.05 -9.25
CA LEU A 29 -19.24 -53.95 -8.94
C LEU A 29 -19.98 -54.42 -10.20
N LEU A 30 -20.16 -53.55 -11.19
CA LEU A 30 -20.73 -53.95 -12.48
C LEU A 30 -19.80 -54.88 -13.25
N ARG A 31 -18.48 -54.63 -13.21
CA ARG A 31 -17.46 -55.50 -13.80
C ARG A 31 -17.42 -56.86 -13.12
N SER A 32 -17.41 -56.92 -11.79
CA SER A 32 -17.43 -58.19 -11.06
C SER A 32 -18.71 -58.97 -11.36
N ARG A 33 -19.87 -58.31 -11.34
CA ARG A 33 -21.16 -58.92 -11.70
C ARG A 33 -21.21 -59.41 -13.16
N ALA A 34 -20.61 -58.67 -14.09
CA ALA A 34 -20.51 -59.09 -15.49
C ALA A 34 -19.59 -60.30 -15.63
N ARG A 35 -18.43 -60.29 -14.95
CA ARG A 35 -17.50 -61.43 -14.89
C ARG A 35 -18.16 -62.67 -14.28
N SER A 36 -18.90 -62.54 -13.17
CA SER A 36 -19.64 -63.66 -12.57
C SER A 36 -20.71 -64.25 -13.48
N ARG A 37 -21.16 -63.51 -14.51
CA ARG A 37 -22.13 -63.97 -15.51
C ARG A 37 -21.46 -64.47 -16.80
N TYR A 38 -20.18 -64.15 -17.01
CA TYR A 38 -19.41 -64.51 -18.18
C TYR A 38 -18.40 -65.58 -17.79
N ASP A 39 -18.79 -66.84 -17.95
CA ASP A 39 -17.90 -67.99 -17.75
C ASP A 39 -16.95 -68.06 -18.95
N GLY A 40 -15.68 -67.75 -18.71
CA GLY A 40 -14.69 -67.71 -19.79
C GLY A 40 -13.33 -67.16 -19.41
N HIS A 41 -13.12 -66.70 -18.17
CA HIS A 41 -11.78 -66.49 -17.66
C HIS A 41 -11.80 -66.54 -16.13
N ALA A 42 -11.30 -67.66 -15.58
CA ALA A 42 -10.94 -67.74 -14.18
C ALA A 42 -9.84 -66.71 -13.88
N ASP A 43 -9.95 -66.09 -12.70
CA ASP A 43 -8.96 -65.19 -12.15
C ASP A 43 -7.63 -65.95 -11.97
N ASP A 44 -6.64 -65.68 -12.82
CA ASP A 44 -5.26 -65.78 -12.37
C ASP A 44 -5.03 -64.56 -11.47
N GLU A 45 -5.20 -64.76 -10.17
CA GLU A 45 -4.44 -64.02 -9.18
C GLU A 45 -2.97 -64.21 -9.54
N ILE A 46 -2.39 -63.24 -10.27
CA ILE A 46 -0.97 -63.23 -10.60
C ILE A 46 -0.23 -63.06 -9.26
N LYS A 47 0.12 -64.21 -8.68
CA LYS A 47 1.33 -64.33 -7.87
C LYS A 47 2.47 -63.97 -8.79
N GLU A 48 3.23 -62.97 -8.38
CA GLU A 48 4.46 -62.54 -9.04
C GLU A 48 5.48 -63.69 -9.01
N ASP A 49 5.37 -64.62 -9.96
CA ASP A 49 6.39 -65.60 -10.24
C ASP A 49 7.24 -65.10 -11.41
N ASP A 50 8.44 -64.65 -11.06
CA ASP A 50 9.52 -64.32 -11.97
C ASP A 50 9.81 -65.51 -12.90
N ASN A 51 9.88 -65.23 -14.20
CA ASN A 51 10.30 -66.11 -15.30
C ASN A 51 9.19 -66.84 -16.06
N THR A 52 8.51 -66.09 -16.94
CA THR A 52 8.37 -66.56 -18.32
C THR A 52 8.71 -65.43 -19.27
N THR A 53 9.56 -65.75 -20.25
CA THR A 53 9.91 -64.90 -21.40
C THR A 53 8.68 -64.14 -21.88
N LYS A 54 8.76 -62.80 -21.74
CA LYS A 54 7.73 -61.82 -22.09
C LYS A 54 6.91 -62.31 -23.27
N ARG A 55 5.71 -62.86 -23.01
CA ARG A 55 4.64 -62.80 -24.00
C ARG A 55 4.38 -61.31 -24.15
N ILE A 56 5.08 -60.69 -25.11
CA ILE A 56 4.89 -59.30 -25.47
C ILE A 56 3.42 -59.23 -25.87
N HIS A 57 2.60 -58.61 -25.03
CA HIS A 57 1.23 -58.29 -25.39
C HIS A 57 1.34 -57.43 -26.66
N VAL A 58 0.96 -58.01 -27.80
CA VAL A 58 1.02 -57.30 -29.08
C VAL A 58 -0.07 -56.25 -29.02
N ASN A 59 0.32 -55.03 -28.64
CA ASN A 59 -0.57 -53.90 -28.60
C ASN A 59 -0.84 -53.45 -30.02
N PHE A 60 -1.86 -54.04 -30.66
CA PHE A 60 -2.31 -53.68 -32.01
C PHE A 60 -2.67 -52.19 -32.15
N PHE A 61 -2.91 -51.50 -31.05
CA PHE A 61 -3.23 -50.08 -30.99
C PHE A 61 -2.05 -49.21 -30.59
N GLU A 62 -0.86 -49.76 -30.35
CA GLU A 62 0.31 -48.97 -29.93
C GLU A 62 0.75 -47.95 -30.99
N GLU A 63 0.62 -48.31 -32.27
CA GLU A 63 0.88 -47.40 -33.39
C GLU A 63 -0.19 -46.30 -33.47
N LEU A 64 -1.47 -46.65 -33.34
CA LEU A 64 -2.58 -45.68 -33.30
C LEU A 64 -2.53 -44.76 -32.07
N GLU A 65 -2.16 -45.27 -30.90
CA GLU A 65 -2.06 -44.49 -29.67
C GLU A 65 -0.86 -43.56 -29.69
N LYS A 66 0.28 -43.97 -30.29
CA LYS A 66 1.43 -43.09 -30.53
C LYS A 66 1.13 -42.02 -31.58
N GLU A 67 0.41 -42.36 -32.65
CA GLU A 67 -0.08 -41.39 -33.64
C GLU A 67 -1.10 -40.41 -33.04
N GLN A 68 -1.96 -40.89 -32.13
CA GLN A 68 -2.90 -40.04 -31.41
C GLN A 68 -2.22 -39.18 -30.34
N ALA A 69 -1.15 -39.67 -29.70
CA ALA A 69 -0.30 -38.87 -28.80
C ALA A 69 0.44 -37.74 -29.53
N HIS A 70 0.73 -37.89 -30.82
CA HIS A 70 1.29 -36.82 -31.66
C HIS A 70 0.27 -35.74 -32.04
N SER A 71 -1.02 -36.09 -32.15
CA SER A 71 -2.11 -35.13 -32.37
C SER A 71 -2.62 -34.47 -31.10
N ASN A 72 -2.38 -35.06 -29.92
CA ASN A 72 -2.72 -34.50 -28.61
C ASN A 72 -1.58 -33.67 -27.97
N LYS A 73 -0.66 -33.17 -28.79
CA LYS A 73 0.32 -32.18 -28.34
C LYS A 73 -0.42 -30.85 -28.23
N GLY A 74 -0.99 -30.60 -27.05
CA GLY A 74 -1.68 -29.34 -26.73
C GLY A 74 -0.86 -28.12 -27.18
N ASN A 75 -1.56 -27.03 -27.52
CA ASN A 75 -0.91 -25.82 -28.01
C ASN A 75 0.13 -25.34 -26.97
N LYS A 76 1.42 -25.51 -27.28
CA LYS A 76 2.53 -25.16 -26.38
C LYS A 76 2.49 -23.69 -26.00
N ASP A 77 1.97 -22.85 -26.88
CA ASP A 77 1.89 -21.42 -26.63
C ASP A 77 0.77 -21.09 -25.63
N TYR A 78 -0.32 -21.87 -25.62
CA TYR A 78 -1.38 -21.74 -24.62
C TYR A 78 -0.92 -22.13 -23.20
N GLU A 79 -0.07 -23.16 -23.07
CA GLU A 79 0.49 -23.54 -21.78
C GLU A 79 1.47 -22.51 -21.25
N LYS A 80 2.27 -21.91 -22.13
CA LYS A 80 3.15 -20.78 -21.78
C LYS A 80 2.36 -19.56 -21.37
N GLU A 81 1.32 -19.20 -22.12
CA GLU A 81 0.45 -18.07 -21.82
C GLU A 81 -0.20 -18.23 -20.44
N LYS A 82 -0.76 -19.41 -20.14
CA LYS A 82 -1.30 -19.71 -18.80
C LYS A 82 -0.25 -19.61 -17.70
N LYS A 83 0.99 -20.01 -17.97
CA LYS A 83 2.08 -19.89 -17.01
C LYS A 83 2.45 -18.42 -16.78
N GLU A 84 2.54 -17.63 -17.84
CA GLU A 84 2.79 -16.19 -17.75
C GLU A 84 1.66 -15.45 -17.04
N GLU A 85 0.39 -15.81 -17.28
CA GLU A 85 -0.75 -15.24 -16.56
C GLU A 85 -0.69 -15.54 -15.05
N LYS A 86 -0.36 -16.77 -14.68
CA LYS A 86 -0.15 -17.15 -13.27
C LYS A 86 1.01 -16.37 -12.66
N GLU A 87 2.15 -16.28 -13.36
CA GLU A 87 3.30 -15.52 -12.90
C GLU A 87 3.00 -14.02 -12.80
N LYS A 88 2.23 -13.44 -13.73
CA LYS A 88 1.78 -12.04 -13.67
C LYS A 88 0.87 -11.82 -12.47
N TYR A 89 -0.07 -12.73 -12.23
CA TYR A 89 -0.97 -12.68 -11.06
C TYR A 89 -0.19 -12.82 -9.74
N GLU A 90 0.76 -13.76 -9.68
CA GLU A 90 1.64 -13.95 -8.54
C GLU A 90 2.56 -12.75 -8.32
N LYS A 91 3.11 -12.14 -9.38
CA LYS A 91 3.85 -10.87 -9.32
C LYS A 91 2.96 -9.74 -8.82
N GLN A 92 1.73 -9.64 -9.32
CA GLN A 92 0.76 -8.60 -8.95
C GLN A 92 0.31 -8.72 -7.49
N ILE A 93 0.18 -9.94 -6.97
CA ILE A 93 -0.17 -10.19 -5.55
C ILE A 93 1.05 -10.15 -4.64
N GLY A 94 2.26 -10.15 -5.20
CA GLY A 94 3.51 -10.19 -4.44
C GLY A 94 3.85 -11.58 -3.89
N TYR A 95 3.28 -12.64 -4.47
CA TYR A 95 3.69 -14.03 -4.20
C TYR A 95 5.01 -14.36 -4.90
N LEU A 96 5.17 -13.89 -6.14
CA LEU A 96 6.41 -14.01 -6.90
C LEU A 96 7.09 -12.65 -7.00
N THR A 97 7.88 -12.30 -5.99
CA THR A 97 8.74 -11.11 -5.96
C THR A 97 10.16 -11.50 -6.35
N TYR A 98 10.67 -10.98 -7.47
CA TYR A 98 12.08 -11.20 -7.81
C TYR A 98 12.94 -10.27 -6.95
N LEU A 99 13.77 -10.89 -6.13
CA LEU A 99 14.82 -10.21 -5.39
C LEU A 99 15.67 -9.38 -6.38
N GLY A 100 15.72 -8.07 -6.19
CA GLY A 100 16.46 -7.18 -7.08
C GLY A 100 15.61 -6.21 -7.91
N GLN A 101 14.30 -6.42 -8.05
CA GLN A 101 13.43 -5.52 -8.85
C GLN A 101 13.38 -4.09 -8.33
N ASP A 102 13.42 -3.90 -7.00
CA ASP A 102 13.41 -2.58 -6.36
C ASP A 102 14.83 -2.03 -6.11
N THR A 103 15.86 -2.67 -6.64
CA THR A 103 17.22 -2.15 -6.47
C THR A 103 17.39 -0.82 -7.20
N VAL A 104 18.28 0.01 -6.66
CA VAL A 104 18.59 1.33 -7.21
C VAL A 104 19.07 1.24 -8.66
N GLU A 105 19.72 0.14 -9.03
CA GLU A 105 20.24 -0.10 -10.37
C GLU A 105 19.12 -0.36 -11.40
N ALA A 106 18.10 -1.14 -11.03
CA ALA A 106 16.98 -1.46 -11.90
C ALA A 106 15.99 -0.28 -12.06
N THR A 107 15.74 0.46 -10.97
CA THR A 107 14.77 1.56 -10.95
C THR A 107 15.39 2.92 -11.32
N GLY A 108 16.72 3.04 -11.29
CA GLY A 108 17.46 4.30 -11.42
C GLY A 108 17.17 5.30 -10.29
N LYS A 109 16.37 4.91 -9.30
CA LYS A 109 15.87 5.80 -8.25
C LYS A 109 16.72 5.61 -7.00
N VAL A 110 17.75 6.43 -6.88
CA VAL A 110 18.63 6.41 -5.71
C VAL A 110 17.82 6.78 -4.47
N SER A 111 17.83 5.89 -3.48
CA SER A 111 17.16 6.08 -2.19
C SER A 111 17.61 7.37 -1.51
N TRP A 112 16.70 8.00 -0.74
CA TRP A 112 16.96 9.29 -0.09
C TRP A 112 18.18 9.27 0.84
N PHE A 113 18.52 8.13 1.44
CA PHE A 113 19.70 7.97 2.30
C PHE A 113 21.03 7.88 1.51
N ASN A 114 20.97 7.48 0.24
CA ASN A 114 22.12 7.46 -0.66
C ASN A 114 22.34 8.80 -1.37
N LYS A 115 21.33 9.69 -1.39
CA LYS A 115 21.46 11.06 -1.90
C LYS A 115 21.84 11.99 -0.75
N LEU A 116 22.96 12.68 -0.89
CA LEU A 116 23.26 13.80 0.00
C LEU A 116 22.17 14.88 -0.17
N PRO A 117 21.68 15.50 0.92
CA PRO A 117 20.76 16.62 0.82
C PRO A 117 21.33 17.69 -0.08
N GLU A 118 20.50 18.26 -0.95
CA GLU A 118 20.88 19.40 -1.78
C GLU A 118 21.19 20.57 -0.84
N ARG A 119 22.49 20.73 -0.55
CA ARG A 119 22.98 21.95 0.08
C ARG A 119 22.80 23.01 -0.99
N PHE A 120 21.82 23.90 -0.78
CA PHE A 120 21.71 25.14 -1.53
C PHE A 120 23.04 25.87 -1.40
N VAL A 121 23.94 25.63 -2.35
CA VAL A 121 25.09 26.49 -2.61
C VAL A 121 24.48 27.73 -3.24
N SER A 122 23.99 28.62 -2.39
CA SER A 122 23.66 29.98 -2.80
C SER A 122 24.90 30.53 -3.48
N THR A 123 24.83 30.72 -4.79
CA THR A 123 25.85 31.40 -5.59
C THR A 123 26.09 32.83 -5.08
N ASP A 124 25.13 33.35 -4.32
CA ASP A 124 25.26 34.54 -3.53
C ASP A 124 25.83 34.19 -2.16
N ASN A 125 27.08 34.60 -1.91
CA ASN A 125 27.72 34.61 -0.57
C ASN A 125 26.99 35.47 0.48
N SER A 126 25.75 35.88 0.22
CA SER A 126 24.91 36.59 1.15
C SER A 126 24.47 35.65 2.27
N GLU A 127 24.83 36.00 3.50
CA GLU A 127 24.42 35.23 4.66
C GLU A 127 22.89 35.16 4.77
N VAL A 128 22.36 33.95 4.92
CA VAL A 128 20.93 33.76 5.18
C VAL A 128 20.59 34.27 6.59
N ALA A 129 19.53 35.10 6.66
CA ALA A 129 18.92 35.59 7.91
C ALA A 129 19.85 36.44 8.82
N VAL A 130 20.64 37.35 8.24
CA VAL A 130 21.50 38.31 8.97
C VAL A 130 20.76 39.04 10.10
N GLU A 131 19.52 39.47 9.86
CA GLU A 131 18.72 40.19 10.85
C GLU A 131 18.36 39.34 12.08
N LYS A 132 18.05 38.05 11.88
CA LYS A 132 17.77 37.14 13.00
C LYS A 132 19.04 36.85 13.78
N LYS A 133 20.16 36.66 13.09
CA LYS A 133 21.48 36.44 13.69
C LYS A 133 21.91 37.64 14.54
N SER A 134 21.77 38.86 14.01
CA SER A 134 22.10 40.08 14.74
C SER A 134 21.16 40.33 15.92
N PHE A 135 19.86 40.04 15.78
CA PHE A 135 18.91 40.18 16.89
C PHE A 135 19.15 39.18 18.02
N LEU A 136 19.55 37.95 17.67
CA LEU A 136 19.82 36.87 18.64
C LEU A 136 21.24 36.90 19.20
N ASP A 137 22.11 37.77 18.68
CA ASP A 137 23.47 37.92 19.18
C ASP A 137 23.49 38.66 20.53
N PRO A 138 23.93 37.99 21.63
CA PRO A 138 24.04 38.63 22.94
C PRO A 138 24.99 39.83 22.95
N LEU A 139 25.98 39.90 22.05
CA LEU A 139 26.90 41.04 21.96
C LEU A 139 26.18 42.33 21.57
N ASN A 140 25.19 42.28 20.69
CA ASN A 140 24.40 43.46 20.33
C ASN A 140 23.62 44.01 21.53
N LYS A 141 23.12 43.12 22.38
CA LYS A 141 22.44 43.49 23.63
C LYS A 141 23.42 44.07 24.65
N ILE A 142 24.60 43.47 24.81
CA ILE A 142 25.66 43.96 25.69
C ILE A 142 26.15 45.34 25.23
N ASN A 143 26.44 45.51 23.94
CA ASN A 143 26.87 46.77 23.34
C ASN A 143 25.83 47.88 23.52
N TYR A 144 24.53 47.56 23.41
CA TYR A 144 23.46 48.51 23.71
C TYR A 144 23.51 49.01 25.16
N TYR A 145 23.71 48.13 26.13
CA TYR A 145 23.78 48.52 27.54
C TYR A 145 25.10 49.23 27.91
N ILE A 146 26.23 48.84 27.32
CA ILE A 146 27.51 49.54 27.49
C ILE A 146 27.42 50.97 26.95
N LYS A 147 26.89 51.14 25.73
CA LYS A 147 26.68 52.45 25.11
C LYS A 147 25.76 53.34 25.96
N LYS A 148 24.71 52.75 26.54
CA LYS A 148 23.78 53.46 27.42
C LYS A 148 24.38 53.82 28.79
N LYS A 149 25.36 53.05 29.28
CA LYS A 149 26.04 53.32 30.55
C LYS A 149 27.06 54.46 30.42
N GLY A 150 27.68 54.61 29.24
CA GLY A 150 28.61 55.71 28.93
C GLY A 150 28.01 57.12 28.91
N GLU A 151 26.68 57.26 28.78
CA GLU A 151 25.99 58.56 28.80
C GLU A 151 25.64 59.05 30.22
N SER A 152 25.92 58.26 31.27
CA SER A 152 25.43 58.53 32.65
C SER A 152 26.49 58.98 33.67
N THR A 153 27.73 59.29 33.25
CA THR A 153 28.76 59.82 34.17
C THR A 153 29.50 61.02 33.56
N PRO A 154 29.52 62.20 34.21
CA PRO A 154 30.38 63.29 33.79
C PRO A 154 31.77 63.12 34.41
N SER A 155 32.70 62.49 33.70
CA SER A 155 34.14 62.65 34.02
C SER A 155 35.04 62.38 32.81
N LYS A 156 35.43 63.50 32.18
CA LYS A 156 36.71 63.85 31.54
C LYS A 156 37.32 62.99 30.40
N GLN A 157 37.57 63.74 29.33
CA GLN A 157 38.65 63.70 28.31
C GLN A 157 38.47 62.78 27.10
N GLY A 158 38.28 63.41 25.93
CA GLY A 158 38.66 62.80 24.65
C GLY A 158 37.82 63.13 23.41
N VAL A 159 37.93 64.36 22.89
CA VAL A 159 37.97 64.75 21.46
C VAL A 159 36.75 64.46 20.52
N THR A 160 36.18 65.57 20.01
CA THR A 160 35.44 65.82 18.73
C THR A 160 34.21 64.95 18.39
N SER A 161 33.07 65.44 17.88
CA SER A 161 32.72 66.67 17.18
C SER A 161 31.18 66.81 17.07
N THR A 162 30.74 68.07 16.95
CA THR A 162 29.52 68.55 16.26
C THR A 162 28.14 68.03 16.69
N SER A 163 27.62 68.64 17.75
CA SER A 163 26.19 68.65 18.08
C SER A 163 25.38 69.53 17.12
N LYS A 164 24.50 68.92 16.29
CA LYS A 164 23.28 69.59 15.79
C LYS A 164 22.10 69.17 16.66
N LYS A 165 21.65 70.09 17.52
CA LYS A 165 20.40 69.97 18.28
C LYS A 165 19.23 69.95 17.29
N LYS A 166 18.38 68.92 17.37
CA LYS A 166 16.97 69.01 16.92
C LYS A 166 16.09 68.60 18.09
N ASP A 167 15.33 69.59 18.55
CA ASP A 167 14.25 69.41 19.50
C ASP A 167 13.26 68.36 18.99
N LYS A 168 12.93 67.37 19.82
CA LYS A 168 11.72 66.59 19.68
C LYS A 168 11.03 66.44 21.02
N GLU A 169 9.80 66.94 21.01
CA GLU A 169 8.78 67.00 22.05
C GLU A 169 8.74 65.80 23.00
N LYS A 170 8.60 66.12 24.29
CA LYS A 170 8.20 65.18 25.34
C LYS A 170 6.75 64.74 25.10
N LYS A 171 6.53 63.62 24.39
CA LYS A 171 5.24 62.92 24.46
C LYS A 171 5.17 62.10 25.75
N SER A 172 4.11 62.37 26.50
CA SER A 172 3.77 61.79 27.80
C SER A 172 3.78 60.26 27.78
N ARG A 173 4.46 59.67 28.77
CA ARG A 173 4.36 58.24 29.08
C ARG A 173 2.93 57.95 29.53
N LYS A 174 2.10 57.42 28.64
CA LYS A 174 0.90 56.66 29.02
C LYS A 174 1.37 55.44 29.83
N LYS A 175 1.19 55.48 31.15
CA LYS A 175 1.35 54.32 32.03
C LYS A 175 0.40 53.23 31.52
N ARG A 176 0.96 52.15 30.98
CA ARG A 176 0.20 50.92 30.69
C ARG A 176 -0.27 50.40 32.04
N LYS A 177 -1.58 50.51 32.30
CA LYS A 177 -2.22 49.65 33.30
C LYS A 177 -1.95 48.22 32.84
N LEU A 178 -1.30 47.45 33.69
CA LEU A 178 -1.26 46.00 33.57
C LEU A 178 -2.71 45.53 33.53
N SER A 179 -3.16 45.10 32.35
CA SER A 179 -4.39 44.33 32.21
C SER A 179 -4.11 42.95 32.79
N PRO A 180 -4.77 42.53 33.88
CA PRO A 180 -4.80 41.13 34.22
C PRO A 180 -5.73 40.46 33.20
N ASN A 181 -5.27 39.36 32.62
CA ASN A 181 -6.12 38.34 32.01
C ASN A 181 -6.62 38.60 30.56
N LEU A 182 -5.70 38.46 29.59
CA LEU A 182 -6.02 38.17 28.18
C LEU A 182 -5.55 36.75 27.81
N GLU A 183 -5.86 35.76 28.65
CA GLU A 183 -5.87 34.34 28.26
C GLU A 183 -7.27 33.87 27.81
N LYS A 184 -8.07 34.76 27.20
CA LYS A 184 -9.38 34.42 26.63
C LYS A 184 -9.40 34.35 25.09
N ASP A 185 -8.32 34.76 24.43
CA ASP A 185 -8.26 34.86 22.95
C ASP A 185 -7.31 33.84 22.30
N ARG A 186 -7.05 32.70 22.95
CA ARG A 186 -6.71 31.50 22.17
C ARG A 186 -8.05 30.87 21.80
N PRO A 187 -8.32 30.50 20.54
CA PRO A 187 -9.40 29.59 20.28
C PRO A 187 -9.07 28.33 21.06
N LYS A 188 -9.68 28.16 22.23
CA LYS A 188 -9.80 26.85 22.85
C LYS A 188 -10.58 26.10 21.79
N PHE A 189 -9.89 25.35 20.92
CA PHE A 189 -10.54 24.32 20.12
C PHE A 189 -11.45 23.62 21.11
N ASN A 190 -12.76 23.80 20.96
CA ASN A 190 -13.69 23.43 22.00
C ASN A 190 -13.45 21.95 22.23
N LEU A 191 -12.92 21.59 23.41
CA LEU A 191 -12.53 20.21 23.71
C LEU A 191 -13.72 19.27 23.44
N GLU A 192 -14.92 19.80 23.66
CA GLU A 192 -16.20 19.19 23.35
C GLU A 192 -16.44 18.95 21.86
N GLU A 193 -16.03 19.86 20.98
CA GLU A 193 -16.09 19.68 19.54
C GLU A 193 -15.13 18.58 19.06
N LEU A 194 -13.93 18.50 19.63
CA LEU A 194 -12.98 17.43 19.34
C LEU A 194 -13.49 16.06 19.83
N ARG A 195 -14.13 16.02 21.01
CA ARG A 195 -14.82 14.83 21.51
C ARG A 195 -15.97 14.41 20.62
N ALA A 196 -16.81 15.34 20.17
CA ALA A 196 -17.91 15.07 19.24
C ALA A 196 -17.39 14.52 17.90
N LYS A 197 -16.32 15.10 17.35
CA LYS A 197 -15.66 14.59 16.13
C LYS A 197 -15.10 13.19 16.32
N ARG A 198 -14.49 12.91 17.48
CA ARG A 198 -13.98 11.58 17.83
C ARG A 198 -15.12 10.56 17.92
N LEU A 199 -16.16 10.85 18.69
CA LEU A 199 -17.34 9.97 18.82
C LEU A 199 -18.01 9.70 17.48
N LYS A 200 -18.12 10.72 16.62
CA LYS A 200 -18.66 10.55 15.26
C LYS A 200 -17.81 9.59 14.42
N ARG A 201 -16.48 9.68 14.51
CA ARG A 201 -15.56 8.77 13.83
C ARG A 201 -15.67 7.34 14.37
N GLU A 202 -15.65 7.19 15.70
CA GLU A 202 -15.78 5.90 16.36
C GLU A 202 -17.13 5.23 16.03
N CYS A 203 -18.24 5.97 16.01
CA CYS A 203 -19.54 5.46 15.58
C CYS A 203 -19.53 5.04 14.10
N GLN A 204 -18.93 5.83 13.21
CA GLN A 204 -18.83 5.48 11.78
C GLN A 204 -18.00 4.21 11.56
N GLU A 205 -16.87 4.08 12.27
CA GLU A 205 -16.03 2.89 12.24
C GLU A 205 -16.76 1.67 12.83
N LYS A 206 -17.52 1.86 13.91
CA LYS A 206 -18.35 0.81 14.52
C LYS A 206 -19.45 0.33 13.57
N VAL A 207 -20.17 1.25 12.92
CA VAL A 207 -21.18 0.90 11.90
C VAL A 207 -20.53 0.20 10.70
N ARG A 208 -19.34 0.63 10.27
CA ARG A 208 -18.61 -0.03 9.19
C ARG A 208 -18.18 -1.45 9.58
N ALA A 209 -17.66 -1.62 10.80
CA ALA A 209 -17.27 -2.92 11.33
C ALA A 209 -18.48 -3.84 11.49
N GLU A 210 -19.58 -3.33 12.03
CA GLU A 210 -20.85 -4.05 12.18
C GLU A 210 -21.40 -4.47 10.81
N LYS A 211 -21.37 -3.60 9.81
CA LYS A 211 -21.76 -3.95 8.43
C LYS A 211 -20.89 -5.08 7.85
N ILE A 212 -19.59 -5.09 8.14
CA ILE A 212 -18.70 -6.19 7.74
C ILE A 212 -19.05 -7.48 8.49
N LEU A 213 -19.33 -7.39 9.80
CA LEU A 213 -19.74 -8.54 10.62
C LEU A 213 -21.11 -9.08 10.22
N ALA A 214 -22.08 -8.22 9.88
CA ALA A 214 -23.39 -8.62 9.37
C ALA A 214 -23.26 -9.38 8.05
N LYS A 215 -22.40 -8.90 7.14
CA LYS A 215 -22.04 -9.63 5.90
C LYS A 215 -21.38 -10.98 6.17
N LEU A 216 -20.60 -11.11 7.25
CA LEU A 216 -20.01 -12.40 7.69
C LEU A 216 -21.03 -13.34 8.34
N ARG A 217 -22.03 -12.80 9.04
CA ARG A 217 -23.12 -13.56 9.67
C ARG A 217 -24.19 -14.02 8.67
N GLY A 218 -24.09 -13.61 7.41
CA GLY A 218 -25.09 -13.93 6.38
C GLY A 218 -26.37 -13.10 6.46
N GLU A 219 -26.36 -12.00 7.21
CA GLU A 219 -27.51 -11.10 7.34
C GLU A 219 -27.59 -10.21 6.08
N HIS A 220 -28.78 -10.15 5.46
CA HIS A 220 -28.99 -9.40 4.22
C HIS A 220 -28.95 -7.89 4.49
N VAL A 221 -27.77 -7.28 4.32
CA VAL A 221 -27.61 -5.84 4.39
C VAL A 221 -27.94 -5.27 3.00
N GLU A 222 -29.12 -4.67 2.86
CA GLU A 222 -29.48 -3.86 1.69
C GLU A 222 -28.40 -2.79 1.48
N ASP A 223 -27.55 -3.00 0.49
CA ASP A 223 -26.61 -1.99 0.02
C ASP A 223 -27.44 -0.95 -0.73
N SER A 224 -28.01 0.00 0.03
CA SER A 224 -28.72 1.16 -0.51
C SER A 224 -27.94 1.71 -1.70
N LEU A 225 -28.52 1.52 -2.89
CA LEU A 225 -27.96 1.77 -4.22
C LEU A 225 -26.87 2.83 -4.17
N LEU A 226 -25.61 2.37 -4.21
CA LEU A 226 -24.45 3.23 -4.32
C LEU A 226 -24.64 4.07 -5.57
N LYS A 227 -25.00 5.34 -5.39
CA LYS A 227 -24.88 6.36 -6.42
C LYS A 227 -23.40 6.35 -6.81
N VAL A 228 -23.11 5.78 -7.98
CA VAL A 228 -21.76 5.71 -8.53
C VAL A 228 -21.16 7.11 -8.38
N PRO A 229 -20.00 7.26 -7.71
CA PRO A 229 -19.42 8.57 -7.50
C PRO A 229 -19.22 9.22 -8.87
N GLU A 230 -19.90 10.34 -9.08
CA GLU A 230 -19.79 11.12 -10.30
C GLU A 230 -18.33 11.59 -10.41
N ILE A 231 -17.55 10.95 -11.29
CA ILE A 231 -16.11 11.16 -11.40
C ILE A 231 -15.86 12.58 -11.89
N LYS A 232 -15.55 13.50 -10.97
CA LYS A 232 -15.22 14.88 -11.30
C LYS A 232 -13.79 14.95 -11.84
N GLN A 233 -13.65 15.32 -13.11
CA GLN A 233 -12.35 15.56 -13.74
C GLN A 233 -11.57 16.62 -12.96
N LYS A 234 -10.32 16.31 -12.61
CA LYS A 234 -9.46 17.22 -11.82
C LYS A 234 -8.91 18.39 -12.64
N TYR A 235 -8.84 18.24 -13.96
CA TYR A 235 -8.26 19.23 -14.87
C TYR A 235 -9.17 19.49 -16.06
N ASN A 236 -9.15 20.72 -16.58
CA ASN A 236 -9.86 21.09 -17.80
C ASN A 236 -9.22 20.37 -19.00
N SER A 237 -10.05 19.69 -19.78
CA SER A 237 -9.65 18.86 -20.93
C SER A 237 -8.99 19.64 -22.06
N GLN A 238 -9.22 20.95 -22.18
CA GLN A 238 -8.57 21.79 -23.18
C GLN A 238 -7.08 22.03 -22.90
N PHE A 239 -6.70 22.09 -21.62
CA PHE A 239 -5.34 22.44 -21.22
C PHE A 239 -4.50 21.20 -20.90
N ASN A 240 -5.10 20.15 -20.32
CA ASN A 240 -4.40 18.93 -19.91
C ASN A 240 -5.18 17.66 -20.32
N PRO A 241 -5.28 17.35 -21.63
CA PRO A 241 -6.11 16.26 -22.13
C PRO A 241 -5.66 14.87 -21.65
N HIS A 242 -4.36 14.65 -21.48
CA HIS A 242 -3.82 13.37 -20.98
C HIS A 242 -4.22 13.09 -19.53
N LEU A 243 -4.28 14.12 -18.68
CA LEU A 243 -4.66 13.98 -17.27
C LEU A 243 -6.18 13.94 -17.08
N ALA A 244 -6.93 14.64 -17.93
CA ALA A 244 -8.39 14.61 -17.90
C ALA A 244 -8.97 13.22 -18.26
N LYS A 245 -8.25 12.46 -19.11
CA LYS A 245 -8.67 11.12 -19.58
C LYS A 245 -8.29 9.96 -18.67
N GLN A 246 -7.43 10.15 -17.66
CA GLN A 246 -6.92 9.08 -16.79
C GLN A 246 -7.96 8.42 -15.88
N ASN A 247 -9.17 8.98 -15.76
CA ASN A 247 -10.20 8.49 -14.84
C ASN A 247 -11.36 7.78 -15.57
N PHE A 248 -11.19 7.44 -16.85
CA PHE A 248 -12.16 6.67 -17.64
C PHE A 248 -11.62 5.25 -17.88
N THR A 249 -11.73 4.39 -16.88
CA THR A 249 -11.58 2.93 -16.99
C THR A 249 -12.55 2.26 -16.03
#